data_AF-A0A2K1KBD3-F1
#
_entry.id   AF-A0A2K1KBD3-F1
#
_cell.length_a   1.000
_cell.length_b   1.000
_cell.length_c   1.000
_cell.angle_alpha   90.00
_cell.angle_beta   90.00
_cell.angle_gamma   90.00
#
_symmetry.space_group_name_H-M   'P 1'
#
loop_
_entity.id
_entity.type
_entity.pdbx_description
1 polymer ?
#
loop_
_entity_poly.entity_id
_entity_poly.type
_entity_poly.pdbx_seq_one_letter_code
_entity_poly.pdbx_strand_id
1 'polypeptide(L)'
;MSDPEDEEDSLRLTLGPPGSSSRLSSSQDLFLRSPTLQQQGPLLSVVTSLSEEDEHYRPRRTPVRTLPPGSICPSERLSATSGNLTKKGPHVTPPFLWSTEYRAKNHSLEWMFRHGLTSISGEVQCKRCDGMTTVEVNLQAAFVQLERYFLENKHSMHDRAPKHWMVPRLLDCTLCHQNDCVKPIIAEKKREINWLFLLLTQTLGLCTLDQLKFFCKHNDKHRTGAKDRVLYSTYGGLLKQLNPAGKYLPND
;
A
#
# COMPACT_ATOMS: atom_id res chain seq x y z
N MET A 1 30.94 1.11 16.74
CA MET A 1 31.37 1.77 15.50
C MET A 1 30.12 2.32 14.86
N SER A 2 29.85 3.57 15.19
CA SER A 2 28.56 4.24 15.04
C SER A 2 28.47 4.82 13.63
N ASP A 3 27.33 4.61 12.97
CA ASP A 3 27.02 5.21 11.67
C ASP A 3 27.03 6.76 11.80
N PRO A 4 27.71 7.51 10.89
CA PRO A 4 27.77 8.96 10.93
C PRO A 4 26.84 9.56 9.86
N GLU A 5 25.53 9.49 10.07
CA GLU A 5 24.53 10.29 9.35
C GLU A 5 23.34 10.44 10.29
N ASP A 6 23.36 11.46 11.18
CA ASP A 6 22.20 12.06 11.88
C ASP A 6 22.74 12.88 13.08
N GLU A 7 23.40 14.02 12.81
CA GLU A 7 23.78 15.04 13.82
C GLU A 7 23.57 16.44 13.23
N GLU A 8 22.99 17.31 14.07
CA GLU A 8 22.70 18.76 13.93
C GLU A 8 21.45 19.15 13.08
N ASP A 9 20.52 20.02 13.52
CA ASP A 9 20.59 21.07 14.56
C ASP A 9 19.20 21.55 15.07
N SER A 10 19.19 21.88 16.37
CA SER A 10 18.46 22.91 17.14
C SER A 10 16.94 23.13 17.11
N LEU A 11 16.31 22.66 18.20
CA LEU A 11 15.79 23.46 19.33
C LEU A 11 15.26 24.90 19.07
N ARG A 12 13.96 25.10 19.38
CA ARG A 12 13.51 26.21 20.25
C ARG A 12 12.22 25.89 21.04
N LEU A 13 12.30 26.16 22.34
CA LEU A 13 11.23 26.20 23.34
C LEU A 13 10.26 27.39 23.13
N THR A 14 8.97 27.26 23.48
CA THR A 14 8.34 27.86 24.70
C THR A 14 6.79 27.94 24.66
N LEU A 15 6.17 27.46 25.76
CA LEU A 15 5.06 28.04 26.55
C LEU A 15 3.67 28.31 25.91
N GLY A 16 2.69 27.45 26.26
CA GLY A 16 1.50 27.74 27.11
C GLY A 16 0.33 28.67 26.67
N PRO A 17 -0.90 28.44 27.19
CA PRO A 17 -2.23 28.83 26.61
C PRO A 17 -2.93 29.94 27.48
N PRO A 18 -4.28 30.15 27.57
CA PRO A 18 -5.49 29.55 26.96
C PRO A 18 -6.60 30.56 26.52
N GLY A 19 -7.77 30.09 26.07
CA GLY A 19 -8.95 30.95 25.88
C GLY A 19 -10.21 30.26 25.36
N SER A 20 -11.13 30.00 26.29
CA SER A 20 -12.51 29.50 26.14
C SER A 20 -13.43 30.40 25.31
N SER A 21 -14.40 29.81 24.59
CA SER A 21 -15.80 30.25 24.73
C SER A 21 -16.81 29.25 24.14
N SER A 22 -17.79 28.95 24.98
CA SER A 22 -19.04 28.23 24.75
C SER A 22 -19.96 28.92 23.73
N ARG A 23 -20.84 28.14 23.09
CA ARG A 23 -22.28 28.44 22.97
C ARG A 23 -23.09 27.22 22.54
N LEU A 24 -24.17 27.04 23.27
CA LEU A 24 -25.28 26.10 23.13
C LEU A 24 -26.24 26.51 22.01
N SER A 25 -27.19 25.59 21.75
CA SER A 25 -28.54 25.76 21.18
C SER A 25 -28.65 25.18 19.76
N SER A 26 -29.33 24.06 19.49
CA SER A 26 -30.69 23.56 19.78
C SER A 26 -31.55 23.61 18.51
N SER A 27 -32.40 22.58 18.39
CA SER A 27 -33.52 22.37 17.44
C SER A 27 -33.08 21.77 16.10
N GLN A 28 -33.25 20.46 15.88
CA GLN A 28 -34.51 19.75 15.58
C GLN A 28 -35.32 20.47 14.49
N ASP A 29 -35.35 19.86 13.30
CA ASP A 29 -36.59 19.71 12.54
C ASP A 29 -36.50 18.50 11.60
N LEU A 30 -37.41 17.56 11.82
CA LEU A 30 -37.74 16.43 10.99
C LEU A 30 -38.74 16.90 9.94
N PHE A 31 -38.44 16.77 8.65
CA PHE A 31 -39.49 16.63 7.64
C PHE A 31 -39.10 15.66 6.53
N LEU A 32 -39.80 14.52 6.56
CA LEU A 32 -40.05 13.67 5.41
C LEU A 32 -40.67 14.49 4.27
N ARG A 33 -40.14 14.35 3.06
CA ARG A 33 -40.95 14.17 1.83
C ARG A 33 -40.08 13.89 0.62
N SER A 34 -40.15 12.66 0.12
CA SER A 34 -40.06 12.40 -1.32
C SER A 34 -41.37 12.83 -1.99
N PRO A 35 -41.35 13.15 -3.28
CA PRO A 35 -42.01 12.24 -4.20
C PRO A 35 -41.25 12.00 -5.52
N THR A 36 -41.52 10.82 -6.03
CA THR A 36 -41.22 10.19 -7.30
C THR A 36 -41.90 10.87 -8.50
N LEU A 37 -41.20 10.96 -9.62
CA LEU A 37 -41.63 10.63 -11.00
C LEU A 37 -40.69 11.32 -12.00
N GLN A 38 -40.00 10.58 -12.86
CA GLN A 38 -40.50 10.39 -14.23
C GLN A 38 -39.61 9.44 -15.02
N GLN A 39 -40.32 8.58 -15.71
CA GLN A 39 -39.94 7.48 -16.57
C GLN A 39 -39.76 8.01 -17.99
N GLN A 40 -38.70 7.58 -18.70
CA GLN A 40 -38.65 7.54 -20.16
C GLN A 40 -37.43 6.71 -20.63
N GLY A 41 -37.69 5.47 -21.07
CA GLY A 41 -37.05 4.95 -22.29
C GLY A 41 -37.93 5.31 -23.51
N PRO A 42 -37.63 4.89 -24.76
CA PRO A 42 -36.86 3.69 -25.11
C PRO A 42 -35.89 3.79 -26.33
N LEU A 43 -34.97 2.80 -26.39
CA LEU A 43 -34.56 1.93 -27.51
C LEU A 43 -33.96 2.41 -28.87
N LEU A 44 -32.91 1.66 -29.25
CA LEU A 44 -32.51 1.14 -30.58
C LEU A 44 -31.81 2.10 -31.57
N SER A 45 -30.51 1.91 -31.83
CA SER A 45 -29.88 1.04 -32.85
C SER A 45 -29.71 1.75 -34.20
N VAL A 46 -28.46 2.02 -34.59
CA VAL A 46 -28.06 2.01 -36.01
C VAL A 46 -26.64 1.46 -36.11
N VAL A 47 -26.55 0.32 -36.78
CA VAL A 47 -25.37 -0.25 -37.42
C VAL A 47 -25.46 0.10 -38.90
N THR A 48 -24.43 0.73 -39.47
CA THR A 48 -24.16 0.90 -40.93
C THR A 48 -22.80 1.59 -41.03
N SER A 49 -21.85 1.30 -41.90
CA SER A 49 -21.62 0.21 -42.85
C SER A 49 -20.16 0.32 -43.31
N LEU A 50 -19.65 -0.82 -43.80
CA LEU A 50 -18.42 -0.98 -44.56
C LEU A 50 -18.36 -0.08 -45.80
N SER A 51 -17.15 0.32 -46.17
CA SER A 51 -16.77 0.66 -47.55
C SER A 51 -15.29 0.32 -47.75
N GLU A 52 -15.06 -0.78 -48.47
CA GLU A 52 -13.87 -1.09 -49.27
C GLU A 52 -13.88 -0.10 -50.48
N GLU A 53 -12.86 0.22 -51.28
CA GLU A 53 -11.55 -0.31 -51.68
C GLU A 53 -10.69 0.91 -52.13
N ASP A 54 -9.36 0.78 -52.21
CA ASP A 54 -8.63 0.64 -53.48
C ASP A 54 -7.11 0.84 -53.30
N GLU A 55 -6.39 -0.02 -54.01
CA GLU A 55 -4.96 -0.23 -54.11
C GLU A 55 -4.23 0.95 -54.78
N HIS A 56 -3.04 1.32 -54.27
CA HIS A 56 -1.97 1.82 -55.14
C HIS A 56 -0.58 1.54 -54.53
N TYR A 57 0.09 0.57 -55.15
CA TYR A 57 1.47 0.18 -54.98
C TYR A 57 2.48 1.31 -55.29
N ARG A 58 3.43 1.56 -54.38
CA ARG A 58 4.85 1.77 -54.74
C ARG A 58 5.81 1.66 -53.53
N PRO A 59 6.87 0.84 -53.59
CA PRO A 59 7.87 0.77 -52.51
C PRO A 59 8.94 1.85 -52.68
N ARG A 60 9.26 2.57 -51.59
CA ARG A 60 10.39 3.51 -51.53
C ARG A 60 11.58 2.87 -50.83
N ARG A 61 12.69 2.80 -51.57
CA ARG A 61 14.01 2.31 -51.16
C ARG A 61 14.59 3.21 -50.06
N THR A 62 15.12 2.61 -49.00
CA THR A 62 16.02 3.27 -48.03
C THR A 62 17.46 2.83 -48.31
N PRO A 63 18.45 3.74 -48.38
CA PRO A 63 19.85 3.37 -48.50
C PRO A 63 20.42 2.94 -47.15
N VAL A 64 21.03 1.75 -47.15
CA VAL A 64 21.93 1.25 -46.13
C VAL A 64 23.18 2.14 -46.08
N ARG A 65 23.50 2.71 -44.91
CA ARG A 65 24.78 3.40 -44.68
C ARG A 65 25.67 2.54 -43.79
N THR A 66 26.63 1.89 -44.44
CA THR A 66 27.74 1.14 -43.87
C THR A 66 28.67 2.06 -43.05
N LEU A 67 29.14 1.59 -41.91
CA LEU A 67 30.27 2.17 -41.16
C LEU A 67 31.28 1.04 -40.85
N PRO A 68 32.60 1.35 -40.83
CA PRO A 68 33.68 0.39 -41.03
C PRO A 68 34.10 -0.37 -39.75
N PRO A 69 34.84 -1.48 -39.90
CA PRO A 69 35.30 -2.32 -38.80
C PRO A 69 36.66 -1.86 -38.25
N GLY A 70 36.86 -1.98 -36.94
CA GLY A 70 38.19 -1.98 -36.34
C GLY A 70 38.27 -1.33 -34.96
N SER A 71 38.25 -2.15 -33.91
CA SER A 71 39.13 -2.01 -32.74
C SER A 71 39.02 -3.25 -31.88
N ILE A 72 40.05 -4.09 -31.99
CA ILE A 72 40.34 -5.23 -31.11
C ILE A 72 41.00 -4.63 -29.86
N CYS A 73 40.47 -4.92 -28.67
CA CYS A 73 41.21 -4.75 -27.42
C CYS A 73 41.26 -6.11 -26.69
N PRO A 74 42.45 -6.60 -26.29
CA PRO A 74 42.63 -7.91 -25.68
C PRO A 74 42.10 -8.01 -24.25
N SER A 75 41.64 -9.21 -23.90
CA SER A 75 41.48 -9.68 -22.53
C SER A 75 42.84 -9.96 -21.91
N GLU A 76 43.27 -9.19 -20.91
CA GLU A 76 44.08 -9.74 -19.82
C GLU A 76 43.69 -9.15 -18.47
N ARG A 77 43.67 -10.06 -17.51
CA ARG A 77 43.12 -10.00 -16.17
C ARG A 77 44.29 -9.87 -15.22
N LEU A 78 44.45 -8.75 -14.52
CA LEU A 78 45.20 -8.74 -13.26
C LEU A 78 44.56 -7.80 -12.22
N SER A 79 44.46 -8.38 -11.05
CA SER A 79 43.68 -8.02 -9.89
C SER A 79 44.31 -6.86 -9.13
N ALA A 80 43.51 -5.86 -8.77
CA ALA A 80 43.85 -4.90 -7.73
C ALA A 80 42.67 -4.83 -6.73
N THR A 81 42.89 -5.47 -5.59
CA THR A 81 42.25 -5.27 -4.28
C THR A 81 41.12 -4.23 -4.24
N SER A 82 39.89 -4.67 -4.44
CA SER A 82 38.69 -3.89 -4.10
C SER A 82 38.25 -4.23 -2.69
N GLY A 83 38.12 -3.17 -1.88
CA GLY A 83 37.78 -3.22 -0.48
C GLY A 83 36.57 -4.09 -0.14
N ASN A 84 36.58 -4.54 1.10
CA ASN A 84 35.57 -5.35 1.74
C ASN A 84 34.20 -4.61 1.73
N LEU A 85 33.48 -4.70 0.61
CA LEU A 85 32.06 -4.40 0.51
C LEU A 85 31.33 -5.50 1.27
N THR A 86 31.20 -5.35 2.59
CA THR A 86 30.22 -6.11 3.36
C THR A 86 28.83 -5.70 2.87
N LYS A 87 28.35 -6.33 1.80
CA LYS A 87 26.96 -6.26 1.38
C LYS A 87 26.13 -6.68 2.59
N LYS A 88 25.45 -5.73 3.24
CA LYS A 88 24.47 -6.01 4.31
C LYS A 88 23.56 -7.13 3.78
N GLY A 89 23.54 -8.26 4.49
CA GLY A 89 22.85 -9.47 4.05
C GLY A 89 21.35 -9.25 3.81
N PRO A 90 20.68 -10.19 3.11
CA PRO A 90 19.23 -10.11 2.87
C PRO A 90 18.41 -10.17 4.16
N HIS A 91 18.99 -10.76 5.21
CA HIS A 91 18.39 -11.02 6.52
C HIS A 91 18.36 -9.77 7.42
N VAL A 92 17.26 -9.58 8.14
CA VAL A 92 17.08 -8.60 9.22
C VAL A 92 16.57 -9.31 10.47
N THR A 93 16.77 -8.71 11.64
CA THR A 93 16.05 -9.16 12.84
C THR A 93 14.57 -8.88 12.64
N PRO A 94 13.68 -9.89 12.78
CA PRO A 94 12.24 -9.67 12.63
C PRO A 94 11.73 -8.65 13.67
N PRO A 95 11.01 -7.60 13.26
CA PRO A 95 10.49 -6.59 14.19
C PRO A 95 9.29 -7.10 15.00
N PHE A 96 8.61 -8.15 14.54
CA PHE A 96 7.43 -8.74 15.17
C PHE A 96 7.47 -10.26 15.08
N LEU A 97 6.77 -10.95 15.97
CA LEU A 97 6.71 -12.43 16.00
C LEU A 97 6.08 -13.05 14.74
N TRP A 98 5.21 -12.30 14.05
CA TRP A 98 4.61 -12.70 12.78
C TRP A 98 5.43 -12.30 11.56
N SER A 99 6.52 -11.55 11.75
CA SER A 99 7.44 -11.16 10.67
C SER A 99 8.55 -12.19 10.52
N THR A 100 9.01 -12.36 9.29
CA THR A 100 10.17 -13.19 8.99
C THR A 100 11.47 -12.38 9.09
N GLU A 101 12.59 -13.06 8.89
CA GLU A 101 13.90 -12.46 8.70
C GLU A 101 14.05 -11.64 7.42
N TYR A 102 13.08 -11.70 6.51
CA TYR A 102 13.11 -10.96 5.25
C TYR A 102 12.31 -9.67 5.39
N ARG A 103 12.84 -8.60 4.79
CA ARG A 103 12.20 -7.27 4.81
C ARG A 103 10.79 -7.35 4.23
N ALA A 104 9.82 -6.79 4.93
CA ALA A 104 8.43 -6.70 4.48
C ALA A 104 7.80 -8.07 4.11
N LYS A 105 8.22 -9.14 4.81
CA LYS A 105 7.70 -10.49 4.69
C LYS A 105 7.17 -10.96 6.04
N ASN A 106 5.94 -11.45 6.04
CA ASN A 106 5.28 -12.06 7.19
C ASN A 106 5.13 -13.57 6.97
N HIS A 107 5.00 -14.30 8.07
CA HIS A 107 4.60 -15.70 8.03
C HIS A 107 3.16 -15.85 7.50
N SER A 108 2.82 -17.06 7.04
CA SER A 108 1.45 -17.38 6.61
C SER A 108 0.51 -17.54 7.81
N LEU A 109 -0.80 -17.51 7.56
CA LEU A 109 -1.82 -17.78 8.59
C LEU A 109 -1.64 -19.17 9.21
N GLU A 110 -1.41 -20.17 8.38
CA GLU A 110 -1.16 -21.55 8.82
C GLU A 110 0.04 -21.62 9.78
N TRP A 111 1.13 -20.92 9.45
CA TRP A 111 2.28 -20.85 10.33
C TRP A 111 1.92 -20.16 11.65
N MET A 112 1.24 -19.01 11.59
CA MET A 112 0.88 -18.23 12.78
C MET A 112 -0.03 -19.03 13.73
N PHE A 113 -1.06 -19.69 13.22
CA PHE A 113 -1.95 -20.50 14.05
C PHE A 113 -1.24 -21.70 14.67
N ARG A 114 -0.34 -22.36 13.94
CA ARG A 114 0.47 -23.47 14.50
C ARG A 114 1.36 -23.02 15.66
N HIS A 115 1.78 -21.75 15.67
CA HIS A 115 2.58 -21.15 16.75
C HIS A 115 1.72 -20.44 17.80
N GLY A 116 0.40 -20.65 17.80
CA GLY A 116 -0.51 -20.09 18.80
C GLY A 116 -0.82 -18.60 18.64
N LEU A 117 -0.47 -17.98 17.50
CA LEU A 117 -0.78 -16.59 17.21
C LEU A 117 -2.22 -16.48 16.67
N THR A 118 -3.13 -15.97 17.49
CA THR A 118 -4.56 -15.77 17.14
C THR A 118 -4.91 -14.30 16.89
N SER A 119 -3.98 -13.40 17.22
CA SER A 119 -4.16 -11.97 17.16
C SER A 119 -2.87 -11.24 16.79
N ILE A 120 -3.02 -10.01 16.30
CA ILE A 120 -1.93 -9.12 15.94
C ILE A 120 -2.13 -7.80 16.66
N SER A 121 -1.09 -7.31 17.31
CA SER A 121 -1.10 -6.04 18.02
C SER A 121 -0.37 -4.94 17.24
N GLY A 122 -0.75 -3.69 17.51
CA GLY A 122 -0.09 -2.52 16.95
C GLY A 122 -0.35 -1.28 17.79
N GLU A 123 0.66 -0.41 17.85
CA GLU A 123 0.55 0.87 18.55
C GLU A 123 -0.24 1.87 17.71
N VAL A 124 -1.09 2.64 18.39
CA VAL A 124 -1.97 3.62 17.77
C VAL A 124 -1.98 4.91 18.58
N GLN A 125 -2.26 6.02 17.90
CA GLN A 125 -2.37 7.35 18.49
C GLN A 125 -3.68 8.01 18.09
N CYS A 126 -4.41 8.55 19.07
CA CYS A 126 -5.58 9.36 18.85
C CYS A 126 -5.19 10.77 18.37
N LYS A 127 -5.82 11.26 17.30
CA LYS A 127 -5.61 12.64 16.79
C LYS A 127 -6.38 13.71 17.55
N ARG A 128 -7.20 13.33 18.54
CA ARG A 128 -8.07 14.25 19.31
C ARG A 128 -7.55 14.52 20.71
N CYS A 129 -7.16 13.46 21.42
CA CYS A 129 -6.66 13.55 22.79
C CYS A 129 -5.18 13.18 22.92
N ASP A 130 -4.49 12.91 21.81
CA ASP A 130 -3.09 12.48 21.73
C ASP A 130 -2.72 11.20 22.49
N GLY A 131 -3.71 10.54 23.08
CA GLY A 131 -3.53 9.28 23.81
C GLY A 131 -2.99 8.17 22.91
N MET A 132 -1.99 7.47 23.42
CA MET A 132 -1.36 6.33 22.77
C MET A 132 -1.79 5.04 23.47
N THR A 133 -2.10 4.01 22.68
CA THR A 133 -2.45 2.69 23.20
C THR A 133 -2.01 1.60 22.24
N THR A 134 -2.09 0.35 22.67
CA THR A 134 -1.94 -0.82 21.81
C THR A 134 -3.32 -1.38 21.49
N VAL A 135 -3.59 -1.60 20.21
CA VAL A 135 -4.81 -2.28 19.74
C VAL A 135 -4.45 -3.67 19.29
N GLU A 136 -5.29 -4.64 19.66
CA GLU A 136 -5.19 -6.03 19.25
C GLU A 136 -6.32 -6.39 18.29
N VAL A 137 -5.98 -7.09 17.22
CA VAL A 137 -6.91 -7.47 16.15
C VAL A 137 -6.94 -8.99 16.05
N ASN A 138 -8.12 -9.59 16.08
CA ASN A 138 -8.28 -11.02 15.84
C ASN A 138 -7.87 -11.36 14.40
N LEU A 139 -6.87 -12.23 14.25
CA LEU A 139 -6.22 -12.53 12.98
C LEU A 139 -7.19 -13.17 11.98
N GLN A 140 -7.93 -14.19 12.42
CA GLN A 140 -8.82 -14.96 11.54
C GLN A 140 -10.01 -14.12 11.06
N ALA A 141 -10.71 -13.45 11.99
CA ALA A 141 -11.89 -12.66 11.67
C ALA A 141 -11.56 -11.50 10.73
N ALA A 142 -10.49 -10.75 11.02
CA ALA A 142 -10.07 -9.62 10.21
C ALA A 142 -9.59 -10.07 8.82
N PHE A 143 -8.82 -11.16 8.75
CA PHE A 143 -8.35 -11.69 7.48
C PHE A 143 -9.49 -12.14 6.58
N VAL A 144 -10.41 -12.99 7.08
CA VAL A 144 -11.53 -13.51 6.29
C VAL A 144 -12.40 -12.38 5.75
N GLN A 145 -12.66 -11.35 6.57
CA GLN A 145 -13.43 -10.18 6.13
C GLN A 145 -12.74 -9.43 4.98
N LEU A 146 -11.43 -9.17 5.12
CA LEU A 146 -10.65 -8.44 4.12
C LEU A 146 -10.47 -9.26 2.83
N GLU A 147 -10.11 -10.53 2.97
CA GLU A 147 -9.87 -11.44 1.85
C GLU A 147 -11.12 -11.57 0.97
N ARG A 148 -12.27 -11.82 1.61
CA ARG A 148 -13.56 -11.89 0.94
C ARG A 148 -13.84 -10.61 0.17
N TYR A 149 -13.71 -9.45 0.82
CA TYR A 149 -13.90 -8.15 0.15
C TYR A 149 -12.97 -7.99 -1.05
N PHE A 150 -11.69 -8.32 -0.89
CA PHE A 150 -10.69 -8.22 -1.96
C PHE A 150 -11.09 -9.07 -3.16
N LEU A 151 -11.43 -10.34 -2.95
CA LEU A 151 -11.77 -11.29 -4.02
C LEU A 151 -13.07 -10.90 -4.72
N GLU A 152 -14.10 -10.49 -3.98
CA GLU A 152 -15.39 -10.04 -4.53
C GLU A 152 -15.25 -8.79 -5.43
N ASN A 153 -14.30 -7.90 -5.11
CA ASN A 153 -14.17 -6.60 -5.77
C ASN A 153 -12.94 -6.50 -6.70
N LYS A 154 -12.07 -7.50 -6.75
CA LYS A 154 -10.81 -7.47 -7.52
C LYS A 154 -11.00 -7.05 -8.98
N HIS A 155 -12.04 -7.57 -9.63
CA HIS A 155 -12.30 -7.30 -11.05
C HIS A 155 -12.76 -5.86 -11.32
N SER A 156 -13.46 -5.22 -10.38
CA SER A 156 -13.92 -3.83 -10.52
C SER A 156 -12.87 -2.80 -10.12
N MET A 157 -11.84 -3.22 -9.37
CA MET A 157 -10.75 -2.34 -8.94
C MET A 157 -9.79 -1.97 -10.08
N HIS A 158 -9.70 -2.74 -11.17
CA HIS A 158 -8.80 -2.48 -12.31
C HIS A 158 -7.35 -2.15 -11.90
N ASP A 159 -6.79 -2.96 -10.99
CA ASP A 159 -5.46 -2.80 -10.40
C ASP A 159 -5.24 -1.46 -9.66
N ARG A 160 -6.31 -0.87 -9.14
CA ARG A 160 -6.28 0.38 -8.37
C ARG A 160 -7.02 0.23 -7.05
N ALA A 161 -6.41 0.73 -5.99
CA ALA A 161 -7.04 0.70 -4.69
C ALA A 161 -8.32 1.56 -4.70
N PRO A 162 -9.43 1.07 -4.16
CA PRO A 162 -10.66 1.83 -4.06
C PRO A 162 -10.49 3.04 -3.13
N LYS A 163 -11.38 4.03 -3.25
CA LYS A 163 -11.27 5.31 -2.52
C LYS A 163 -11.18 5.14 -1.00
N HIS A 164 -11.92 4.20 -0.42
CA HIS A 164 -11.92 3.96 1.02
C HIS A 164 -10.63 3.27 1.52
N TRP A 165 -9.79 2.69 0.66
CA TRP A 165 -8.43 2.29 1.03
C TRP A 165 -7.45 3.45 0.91
N MET A 166 -7.66 4.36 -0.04
CA MET A 166 -6.84 5.56 -0.20
C MET A 166 -7.01 6.53 0.97
N VAL A 167 -8.23 6.61 1.50
CA VAL A 167 -8.59 7.40 2.70
C VAL A 167 -9.29 6.45 3.68
N PRO A 168 -8.52 5.64 4.43
CA PRO A 168 -9.09 4.64 5.32
C PRO A 168 -9.79 5.28 6.51
N ARG A 169 -10.89 4.64 6.92
CA ARG A 169 -11.55 4.95 8.20
C ARG A 169 -10.56 4.68 9.33
N LEU A 170 -10.46 5.63 10.26
CA LEU A 170 -9.62 5.49 11.44
C LEU A 170 -10.33 4.66 12.50
N LEU A 171 -9.60 4.16 13.50
CA LEU A 171 -10.20 3.43 14.60
C LEU A 171 -10.89 4.40 15.57
N ASP A 172 -11.81 3.86 16.37
CA ASP A 172 -12.48 4.60 17.45
C ASP A 172 -11.56 4.67 18.67
N CYS A 173 -11.58 5.78 19.40
CA CYS A 173 -10.71 5.98 20.56
C CYS A 173 -11.35 5.44 21.84
N THR A 174 -10.68 4.51 22.51
CA THR A 174 -11.12 3.98 23.81
C THR A 174 -10.90 4.95 24.97
N LEU A 175 -10.05 5.98 24.80
CA LEU A 175 -9.69 6.94 25.85
C LEU A 175 -10.63 8.16 25.89
N CYS A 176 -10.96 8.74 24.72
CA CYS A 176 -11.85 9.89 24.63
C CYS A 176 -13.23 9.57 24.01
N HIS A 177 -13.48 8.29 23.67
CA HIS A 177 -14.75 7.78 23.12
C HIS A 177 -15.23 8.49 21.84
N GLN A 178 -14.31 9.11 21.11
CA GLN A 178 -14.59 9.72 19.81
C GLN A 178 -14.33 8.70 18.71
N ASN A 179 -15.18 8.73 17.68
CA ASN A 179 -15.06 7.83 16.54
C ASN A 179 -14.04 8.36 15.52
N ASP A 180 -13.51 7.45 14.70
CA ASP A 180 -12.71 7.77 13.51
C ASP A 180 -11.55 8.75 13.77
N CYS A 181 -10.83 8.58 14.87
CA CYS A 181 -9.77 9.50 15.27
C CYS A 181 -8.44 8.83 15.63
N VAL A 182 -8.38 7.50 15.69
CA VAL A 182 -7.17 6.76 16.04
C VAL A 182 -6.47 6.24 14.80
N LYS A 183 -5.21 6.67 14.61
CA LYS A 183 -4.32 6.19 13.55
C LYS A 183 -3.28 5.22 14.09
N PRO A 184 -2.86 4.21 13.32
CA PRO A 184 -1.64 3.46 13.62
C PRO A 184 -0.42 4.37 13.68
N ILE A 185 0.51 4.03 14.57
CA ILE A 185 1.87 4.59 14.55
C ILE A 185 2.66 3.80 13.50
N ILE A 186 3.07 4.48 12.43
CA ILE A 186 3.84 3.86 11.34
C ILE A 186 5.31 4.19 11.56
N ALA A 187 6.14 3.17 11.74
CA ALA A 187 7.57 3.32 11.95
C ALA A 187 8.23 4.10 10.80
N GLU A 188 9.14 5.01 11.16
CA GLU A 188 9.96 5.78 10.20
C GLU A 188 10.88 4.84 9.41
N LYS A 189 11.52 3.90 10.13
CA LYS A 189 12.33 2.84 9.54
C LYS A 189 11.42 1.85 8.83
N LYS A 190 11.48 1.84 7.50
CA LYS A 190 10.60 1.02 6.62
C LYS A 190 10.64 -0.49 6.92
N ARG A 191 11.76 -0.98 7.48
CA ARG A 191 11.95 -2.38 7.89
C ARG A 191 11.20 -2.77 9.17
N GLU A 192 10.82 -1.78 9.98
CA GLU A 192 10.12 -1.93 11.27
C GLU A 192 8.61 -1.65 11.13
N ILE A 193 8.12 -1.39 9.92
CA ILE A 193 6.69 -1.19 9.67
C ILE A 193 5.93 -2.48 9.95
N ASN A 194 4.88 -2.37 10.77
CA ASN A 194 3.96 -3.47 11.07
C ASN A 194 2.97 -3.70 9.92
N TRP A 195 3.46 -4.29 8.83
CA TRP A 195 2.68 -4.49 7.60
C TRP A 195 1.39 -5.29 7.82
N LEU A 196 1.45 -6.30 8.69
CA LEU A 196 0.30 -7.16 8.96
C LEU A 196 -0.79 -6.42 9.74
N PHE A 197 -0.44 -5.67 10.78
CA PHE A 197 -1.41 -4.86 11.50
C PHE A 197 -2.09 -3.82 10.60
N LEU A 198 -1.32 -3.14 9.75
CA LEU A 198 -1.86 -2.16 8.80
C LEU A 198 -2.80 -2.79 7.76
N LEU A 199 -2.50 -4.01 7.31
CA LEU A 199 -3.36 -4.77 6.42
C LEU A 199 -4.70 -5.08 7.09
N LEU A 200 -4.66 -5.73 8.25
CA LEU A 200 -5.85 -6.25 8.93
C LEU A 200 -6.76 -5.13 9.45
N THR A 201 -6.19 -3.98 9.82
CA THR A 201 -6.96 -2.77 10.16
C THR A 201 -7.39 -1.97 8.93
N GLN A 202 -7.01 -2.40 7.71
CA GLN A 202 -7.27 -1.72 6.44
C GLN A 202 -6.76 -0.27 6.41
N THR A 203 -5.63 0.00 7.05
CA THR A 203 -5.02 1.34 7.19
C THR A 203 -3.77 1.55 6.34
N LEU A 204 -3.43 0.63 5.43
CA LEU A 204 -2.28 0.75 4.53
C LEU A 204 -2.28 2.05 3.70
N GLY A 205 -3.45 2.64 3.44
CA GLY A 205 -3.58 3.94 2.77
C GLY A 205 -2.90 5.10 3.49
N LEU A 206 -2.66 4.98 4.80
CA LEU A 206 -1.94 5.97 5.60
C LEU A 206 -0.43 5.97 5.35
N CYS A 207 0.11 4.91 4.75
CA CYS A 207 1.52 4.86 4.36
C CYS A 207 1.84 5.91 3.29
N THR A 208 3.08 6.39 3.32
CA THR A 208 3.63 7.18 2.22
C THR A 208 3.86 6.32 0.98
N LEU A 209 3.93 6.95 -0.20
CA LEU A 209 4.23 6.22 -1.44
C LEU A 209 5.58 5.49 -1.36
N ASP A 210 6.57 6.06 -0.68
CA ASP A 210 7.90 5.48 -0.56
C ASP A 210 7.98 4.29 0.41
N GLN A 211 7.09 4.25 1.42
CA GLN A 211 6.91 3.06 2.25
C GLN A 211 6.26 1.95 1.43
N LEU A 212 5.20 2.23 0.67
CA LEU A 212 4.54 1.24 -0.19
C LEU A 212 5.49 0.69 -1.27
N LYS A 213 6.28 1.55 -1.91
CA LYS A 213 7.32 1.13 -2.87
C LYS A 213 8.39 0.24 -2.24
N PHE A 214 8.71 0.46 -0.96
CA PHE A 214 9.64 -0.41 -0.22
C PHE A 214 9.06 -1.82 -0.06
N PHE A 215 7.77 -1.94 0.31
CA PHE A 215 7.10 -3.24 0.32
C PHE A 215 7.18 -3.94 -1.04
N CYS A 216 6.82 -3.24 -2.12
CA CYS A 216 6.84 -3.79 -3.48
C CYS A 216 8.24 -4.26 -3.89
N LYS A 217 9.29 -3.48 -3.56
CA LYS A 217 10.70 -3.83 -3.82
C LYS A 217 11.09 -5.18 -3.22
N HIS A 218 10.59 -5.50 -2.03
CA HIS A 218 10.95 -6.73 -1.30
C HIS A 218 9.97 -7.89 -1.54
N ASN A 219 9.00 -7.72 -2.43
CA ASN A 219 7.99 -8.72 -2.77
C ASN A 219 7.89 -8.96 -4.28
N ASP A 220 8.92 -8.59 -5.03
CA ASP A 220 9.01 -8.74 -6.49
C ASP A 220 7.78 -8.16 -7.21
N LYS A 221 7.28 -7.03 -6.69
CA LYS A 221 6.17 -6.27 -7.30
C LYS A 221 6.69 -5.03 -7.98
N HIS A 222 5.99 -4.65 -9.03
CA HIS A 222 6.28 -3.40 -9.74
C HIS A 222 6.14 -2.20 -8.79
N ARG A 223 7.08 -1.27 -8.88
CA ARG A 223 7.16 -0.10 -7.97
C ARG A 223 6.75 1.20 -8.65
N THR A 224 6.51 1.18 -9.96
CA THR A 224 6.07 2.36 -10.69
C THR A 224 4.55 2.41 -10.72
N GLY A 225 4.02 3.62 -10.66
CA GLY A 225 2.60 3.89 -10.58
C GLY A 225 2.27 4.99 -9.58
N ALA A 226 1.05 5.50 -9.69
CA ALA A 226 0.44 6.34 -8.67
C ALA A 226 0.16 5.52 -7.40
N LYS A 227 -0.10 6.22 -6.29
CA LYS A 227 -0.26 5.62 -4.96
C LYS A 227 -1.35 4.55 -4.91
N ASP A 228 -2.47 4.74 -5.62
CA ASP A 228 -3.57 3.77 -5.72
C ASP A 228 -3.16 2.43 -6.32
N ARG A 229 -2.32 2.43 -7.36
CA ARG A 229 -1.80 1.19 -7.99
C ARG A 229 -0.81 0.46 -7.10
N VAL A 230 0.09 1.20 -6.46
CA VAL A 230 1.08 0.62 -5.53
C VAL A 230 0.38 0.09 -4.28
N LEU A 231 -0.63 0.79 -3.77
CA LEU A 231 -1.43 0.36 -2.64
C LEU A 231 -2.19 -0.94 -2.95
N TYR A 232 -2.86 -1.02 -4.11
CA TYR A 232 -3.53 -2.25 -4.56
C TYR A 232 -2.57 -3.44 -4.59
N SER A 233 -1.39 -3.24 -5.19
CA SER A 233 -0.35 -4.27 -5.26
C SER A 233 0.16 -4.69 -3.88
N THR A 234 0.18 -3.75 -2.92
CA THR A 234 0.59 -4.01 -1.53
C THR A 234 -0.46 -4.87 -0.81
N TYR A 235 -1.75 -4.55 -0.93
CA TYR A 235 -2.84 -5.38 -0.39
C TYR A 235 -2.78 -6.80 -0.94
N GLY A 236 -2.76 -6.96 -2.27
CA GLY A 236 -2.71 -8.28 -2.89
C GLY A 236 -1.45 -9.07 -2.54
N GLY A 237 -0.30 -8.38 -2.47
CA GLY A 237 0.97 -8.98 -2.06
C GLY A 237 0.97 -9.49 -0.62
N LEU A 238 0.38 -8.73 0.31
CA LEU A 238 0.26 -9.15 1.71
C LEU A 238 -0.75 -10.29 1.90
N LEU A 239 -1.90 -10.23 1.22
CA LEU A 239 -2.86 -11.33 1.22
C LEU A 239 -2.21 -12.63 0.71
N LYS A 240 -1.38 -12.56 -0.34
CA LYS A 240 -0.62 -13.71 -0.86
C LYS A 240 0.39 -14.28 0.14
N GLN A 241 1.02 -13.43 0.98
CA GLN A 241 1.89 -13.92 2.05
C GLN A 241 1.09 -14.71 3.10
N LEU A 242 -0.10 -14.21 3.47
CA LEU A 242 -0.95 -14.81 4.50
C LEU A 242 -1.62 -16.11 4.05
N ASN A 243 -2.15 -16.12 2.82
CA ASN A 243 -2.74 -17.30 2.20
C ASN A 243 -2.14 -17.52 0.80
N PRO A 244 -1.06 -18.31 0.70
CA PRO A 244 -0.38 -18.56 -0.57
C PRO A 244 -1.26 -19.23 -1.64
N ALA A 245 -2.35 -19.91 -1.26
CA ALA A 245 -3.26 -20.55 -2.21
C ALA A 245 -4.25 -19.57 -2.86
N GLY A 246 -4.42 -18.36 -2.31
CA GLY A 246 -5.35 -17.37 -2.84
C GLY A 246 -4.89 -16.72 -4.16
N LYS A 247 -5.87 -16.26 -4.95
CA LYS A 247 -5.68 -15.65 -6.28
C LYS A 247 -5.85 -14.13 -6.23
N TYR A 248 -4.89 -13.41 -5.69
CA TYR A 248 -5.01 -11.96 -5.44
C TYR A 248 -4.47 -11.11 -6.57
N LEU A 249 -3.53 -11.61 -7.37
CA LEU A 249 -2.85 -10.85 -8.42
C LEU A 249 -3.23 -11.34 -9.83
N PRO A 250 -2.96 -10.55 -10.89
CA PRO A 250 -3.39 -10.89 -12.25
C PRO A 250 -2.75 -12.16 -12.83
N ASN A 251 -1.60 -12.58 -12.31
CA ASN A 251 -0.83 -13.73 -12.80
C ASN A 251 -0.77 -14.90 -11.79
N ASP A 252 -1.73 -14.97 -10.85
CA ASP A 252 -1.84 -16.07 -9.88
C ASP A 252 -2.63 -17.28 -10.44
#